data_AF-A0A1M6YP85-F1
#
_entry.id   AF-A0A1M6YP85-F1
#
_cell.length_a   1.000
_cell.length_b   1.000
_cell.length_c   1.000
_cell.angle_alpha   90.00
_cell.angle_beta   90.00
_cell.angle_gamma   90.00
#
_symmetry.space_group_name_H-M   'P 1'
#
loop_
_entity.id
_entity.type
_entity.pdbx_description
1 polymer ?
#
loop_
_entity_poly.entity_id
_entity_poly.type
_entity_poly.pdbx_seq_one_letter_code
_entity_poly.pdbx_strand_id
1 'polypeptide(L)'
;MELKAFYDYINSSGTLLFFRLDSEGRILSMNQCACQICGEHVMGEPFQNIILDFQDIFNVREIRNGSECEKPFSIQTVQGSPETYLLEFTPAEGDILVFGRKDFDEMELLKTEVMSLNQELGNLSRTLHKKNAELQNALDHVKTLQGIIPICMHCHKIRDEKQIWDRLEKYLTEHTYAELSHSICPECLERLYPDIDDDDEC
;
A
#
# COMPACT_ATOMS: atom_id res chain seq x y z
N MET A 1 15.32 -52.74 -1.35
CA MET A 1 15.18 -52.05 -2.66
C MET A 1 14.06 -51.02 -2.61
N GLU A 2 12.91 -51.35 -2.02
CA GLU A 2 11.76 -50.45 -1.87
C GLU A 2 12.02 -49.21 -0.99
N LEU A 3 12.71 -49.35 0.14
CA LEU A 3 13.07 -48.20 1.00
C LEU A 3 13.96 -47.18 0.29
N LYS A 4 14.84 -47.63 -0.61
CA LYS A 4 15.75 -46.74 -1.33
C LYS A 4 14.99 -45.91 -2.37
N ALA A 5 14.08 -46.54 -3.10
CA ALA A 5 13.21 -45.84 -4.05
C ALA A 5 12.29 -44.82 -3.36
N PHE A 6 11.79 -45.14 -2.15
CA PHE A 6 11.01 -44.20 -1.35
C PHE A 6 11.84 -43.00 -0.86
N TYR A 7 13.06 -43.25 -0.37
CA TYR A 7 13.98 -42.21 0.06
C TYR A 7 14.41 -41.30 -1.11
N ASP A 8 14.69 -41.89 -2.26
CA ASP A 8 15.03 -41.17 -3.49
C ASP A 8 13.84 -40.29 -3.93
N TYR A 9 12.61 -40.80 -3.89
CA TYR A 9 11.41 -40.02 -4.21
C TYR A 9 11.19 -38.82 -3.28
N ILE A 10 11.29 -39.01 -1.96
CA ILE A 10 11.17 -37.90 -1.00
C ILE A 10 12.26 -36.85 -1.26
N ASN A 11 13.46 -37.29 -1.59
CA ASN A 11 14.58 -36.39 -1.84
C ASN A 11 14.48 -35.61 -3.15
N SER A 12 13.96 -36.20 -4.23
CA SER A 12 13.96 -35.60 -5.57
C SER A 12 12.63 -34.99 -6.00
N SER A 13 11.51 -35.62 -5.65
CA SER A 13 10.21 -35.36 -6.29
C SER A 13 9.05 -35.17 -5.29
N GLY A 14 9.31 -35.32 -4.00
CA GLY A 14 8.32 -35.13 -2.95
C GLY A 14 7.94 -33.65 -2.78
N THR A 15 6.66 -33.39 -2.53
CA THR A 15 6.12 -32.08 -2.10
C THR A 15 6.20 -31.87 -0.59
N LEU A 16 6.66 -32.89 0.13
CA LEU A 16 6.91 -32.85 1.57
C LEU A 16 8.27 -32.21 1.82
N LEU A 17 8.37 -31.25 2.74
CA LEU A 17 9.66 -30.79 3.25
C LEU A 17 10.28 -31.90 4.10
N PHE A 18 11.57 -32.16 3.88
CA PHE A 18 12.30 -33.11 4.70
C PHE A 18 13.61 -32.48 5.17
N PHE A 19 13.85 -32.53 6.48
CA PHE A 19 15.12 -32.14 7.09
C PHE A 19 15.62 -33.25 8.00
N ARG A 20 16.95 -33.40 8.05
CA ARG A 20 17.64 -34.21 9.05
C ARG A 20 18.47 -33.27 9.89
N LEU A 21 18.27 -33.31 11.20
CA LEU A 21 18.98 -32.51 12.18
C LEU A 21 19.90 -33.39 13.03
N ASP A 22 20.99 -32.82 13.53
CA ASP A 22 21.83 -33.47 14.54
C ASP A 22 21.22 -33.37 15.96
N SER A 23 21.92 -33.93 16.95
CA SER A 23 21.52 -33.88 18.35
C SER A 23 21.45 -32.47 18.97
N GLU A 24 22.02 -31.46 18.31
CA GLU A 24 21.97 -30.05 18.70
C GLU A 24 20.87 -29.28 17.94
N GLY A 25 20.22 -29.89 16.95
CA GLY A 25 19.19 -29.26 16.11
C GLY A 25 19.74 -28.51 14.89
N ARG A 26 20.97 -28.79 14.44
CA ARG A 26 21.56 -28.21 13.22
C ARG A 26 21.18 -29.02 11.99
N ILE A 27 20.97 -28.35 10.86
CA ILE A 27 20.54 -28.99 9.62
C ILE A 27 21.69 -29.77 8.98
N LEU A 28 21.64 -31.09 9.03
CA LEU A 28 22.60 -32.00 8.39
C LEU A 28 22.30 -32.22 6.91
N SER A 29 21.02 -32.35 6.56
CA SER A 29 20.58 -32.53 5.18
C SER A 29 19.12 -32.13 4.99
N MET A 30 18.75 -31.80 3.75
CA MET A 30 17.39 -31.49 3.37
C MET A 30 17.07 -32.04 1.98
N ASN A 31 15.78 -32.25 1.68
CA ASN A 31 15.38 -32.64 0.33
C ASN A 31 15.31 -31.44 -0.64
N GLN A 32 15.12 -31.71 -1.93
CA GLN A 32 15.04 -30.68 -2.96
C GLN A 32 13.92 -29.67 -2.70
N CYS A 33 12.76 -30.12 -2.18
CA CYS A 33 11.66 -29.23 -1.83
C CYS A 33 12.07 -28.23 -0.74
N ALA A 34 12.67 -28.72 0.34
CA ALA A 34 13.20 -27.86 1.40
C ALA A 34 14.30 -26.92 0.92
N CYS A 35 15.17 -27.38 0.03
CA CYS A 35 16.18 -26.55 -0.59
C CYS A 35 15.59 -25.41 -1.44
N GLN A 36 14.49 -25.66 -2.15
CA GLN A 36 13.80 -24.63 -2.94
C GLN A 36 13.14 -23.56 -2.07
N ILE A 37 12.64 -23.95 -0.89
CA ILE A 37 11.96 -23.05 0.04
C ILE A 37 12.97 -22.25 0.87
N CYS A 38 13.89 -22.91 1.56
CA CYS A 38 14.82 -22.28 2.51
C CYS A 38 16.14 -21.83 1.86
N GLY A 39 16.52 -22.40 0.72
CA GLY A 39 17.81 -22.18 0.07
C GLY A 39 18.94 -23.01 0.67
N GLU A 40 20.00 -23.25 -0.10
CA GLU A 40 21.14 -24.09 0.32
C GLU A 40 21.96 -23.50 1.48
N HIS A 41 21.87 -22.18 1.69
CA HIS A 41 22.67 -21.45 2.68
C HIS A 41 22.35 -21.81 4.13
N VAL A 42 21.24 -22.51 4.39
CA VAL A 42 20.83 -22.91 5.74
C VAL A 42 21.45 -24.25 6.17
N MET A 43 22.22 -24.91 5.31
CA MET A 43 22.93 -26.15 5.62
C MET A 43 23.96 -25.92 6.73
N GLY A 44 23.88 -26.70 7.81
CA GLY A 44 24.74 -26.58 8.99
C GLY A 44 24.32 -25.51 10.00
N GLU A 45 23.37 -24.64 9.64
CA GLU A 45 22.78 -23.67 10.55
C GLU A 45 21.80 -24.35 11.51
N PRO A 46 21.58 -23.78 12.71
CA PRO A 46 20.50 -24.19 13.60
C PRO A 46 19.15 -24.12 12.89
N PHE A 47 18.32 -25.16 13.04
CA PHE A 47 16.97 -25.19 12.46
C PHE A 47 16.10 -24.02 12.96
N GLN A 48 16.37 -23.51 14.16
CA GLN A 48 15.72 -22.32 14.71
C GLN A 48 15.89 -21.07 13.82
N ASN A 49 16.98 -20.95 13.06
CA ASN A 49 17.24 -19.75 12.25
C ASN A 49 16.32 -19.66 11.02
N ILE A 50 15.77 -20.79 10.56
CA ILE A 50 14.84 -20.80 9.42
C ILE A 50 13.39 -20.68 9.85
N ILE A 51 13.11 -20.84 11.14
CA ILE A 51 11.77 -20.73 11.72
C ILE A 51 11.59 -19.32 12.30
N LEU A 52 10.48 -18.68 11.95
CA LEU A 52 9.97 -17.49 12.63
C LEU A 52 9.03 -17.94 13.74
N ASP A 53 9.59 -18.35 14.88
CA ASP A 53 8.82 -18.71 16.06
C ASP A 53 8.79 -17.51 17.02
N PHE A 54 7.62 -16.91 17.21
CA PHE A 54 7.43 -15.82 18.18
C PHE A 54 7.18 -16.34 19.61
N GLN A 55 7.06 -17.66 19.81
CA GLN A 55 6.69 -18.28 21.09
C GLN A 55 7.76 -19.18 21.73
N ASP A 56 8.97 -19.28 21.14
CA ASP A 56 10.14 -19.92 21.78
C ASP A 56 9.93 -21.42 22.14
N ILE A 57 9.29 -22.22 21.27
CA ILE A 57 8.89 -23.61 21.57
C ILE A 57 9.79 -24.67 20.90
N PHE A 58 10.73 -24.31 20.02
CA PHE A 58 11.68 -25.29 19.48
C PHE A 58 12.70 -25.71 20.56
N ASN A 59 12.36 -26.75 21.33
CA ASN A 59 13.25 -27.37 22.29
C ASN A 59 13.51 -28.83 21.91
N VAL A 60 14.73 -29.09 21.46
CA VAL A 60 15.24 -30.43 21.11
C VAL A 60 14.99 -31.45 22.23
N ARG A 61 14.93 -31.02 23.49
CA ARG A 61 14.68 -31.88 24.66
C ARG A 61 13.22 -32.34 24.77
N GLU A 62 12.25 -31.54 24.35
CA GLU A 62 10.82 -31.92 24.39
C GLU A 62 10.51 -32.96 23.31
N ILE A 63 11.09 -32.80 22.12
CA ILE A 63 10.95 -33.74 20.99
C ILE A 63 11.42 -35.15 21.38
N ARG A 64 12.49 -35.25 22.18
CA ARG A 64 13.01 -36.53 22.68
C ARG A 64 12.14 -37.18 23.77
N ASN A 65 11.30 -36.41 24.46
CA ASN A 65 10.54 -36.86 25.63
C ASN A 65 9.11 -37.33 25.30
N GLY A 66 8.72 -37.39 24.02
CA GLY A 66 7.55 -38.14 23.58
C GLY A 66 6.26 -37.35 23.53
N SER A 67 6.19 -36.36 22.65
CA SER A 67 4.91 -35.90 22.13
C SER A 67 5.04 -35.75 20.62
N GLU A 68 4.55 -36.75 19.89
CA GLU A 68 4.20 -36.59 18.47
C GLU A 68 3.21 -35.43 18.40
N CYS A 69 3.69 -34.27 18.00
CA CYS A 69 2.87 -33.06 17.94
C CYS A 69 3.20 -32.39 16.62
N GLU A 70 2.34 -32.60 15.63
CA GLU A 70 2.30 -31.74 14.46
C GLU A 70 2.02 -30.32 14.93
N LYS A 71 2.96 -29.42 14.65
CA LYS A 71 2.85 -28.02 15.04
C LYS A 71 3.04 -27.13 13.81
N PRO A 72 2.24 -26.07 13.64
CA PRO A 72 2.44 -25.11 12.58
C PRO A 72 3.67 -24.25 12.89
N PHE A 73 4.58 -24.14 11.93
CA PHE A 73 5.75 -23.29 11.99
C PHE A 73 5.83 -22.43 10.73
N SER A 74 6.17 -21.15 10.92
CA SER A 74 6.47 -20.24 9.82
C SER A 74 7.93 -20.38 9.41
N ILE A 75 8.19 -20.72 8.14
CA ILE A 75 9.53 -20.87 7.60
C ILE A 75 9.86 -19.67 6.71
N GLN A 76 11.00 -19.03 6.95
CA GLN A 76 11.50 -17.95 6.10
C GLN A 76 11.88 -18.52 4.73
N THR A 77 11.21 -18.06 3.67
CA THR A 77 11.52 -18.51 2.30
C THR A 77 12.53 -17.61 1.62
N VAL A 78 13.26 -18.15 0.63
CA VAL A 78 14.15 -17.38 -0.23
C VAL A 78 13.45 -16.30 -1.06
N GLN A 79 12.12 -16.41 -1.22
CA GLN A 79 11.29 -15.42 -1.92
C GLN A 79 10.98 -14.21 -1.03
N GLY A 80 11.32 -14.27 0.25
CA GLY A 80 11.17 -13.17 1.23
C GLY A 80 9.84 -13.18 1.96
N SER A 81 8.81 -13.87 1.46
CA SER A 81 7.55 -14.09 2.18
C SER A 81 7.63 -15.38 3.01
N PRO A 82 7.47 -15.34 4.34
CA PRO A 82 7.44 -16.54 5.15
C PRO A 82 6.18 -17.38 4.86
N GLU A 83 6.33 -18.70 4.90
CA GLU A 83 5.25 -19.65 4.63
C GLU A 83 5.03 -20.58 5.83
N THR A 84 3.76 -20.88 6.14
CA THR A 84 3.38 -21.77 7.24
C THR A 84 3.38 -23.22 6.79
N TYR A 85 4.09 -24.07 7.54
CA TYR A 85 4.15 -25.51 7.35
C TYR A 85 3.82 -26.23 8.65
N LEU A 86 3.04 -27.30 8.57
CA LEU A 86 2.86 -28.25 9.66
C LEU A 86 4.09 -29.15 9.69
N LEU A 87 4.90 -29.02 10.74
CA LEU A 87 6.10 -29.82 10.94
C LEU A 87 5.87 -30.92 11.97
N GLU A 88 6.36 -32.11 11.64
CA GLU A 88 6.41 -33.29 12.48
C GLU A 88 7.87 -33.63 12.76
N PHE A 89 8.20 -33.90 14.02
CA PHE A 89 9.56 -34.21 14.47
C PHE A 89 9.64 -35.62 15.01
N THR A 90 10.50 -36.45 14.42
CA THR A 90 10.70 -37.85 14.80
C THR A 90 12.16 -38.09 15.22
N PRO A 91 12.44 -38.46 16.47
CA PRO A 91 13.81 -38.77 16.91
C PRO A 91 14.28 -40.12 16.32
N ALA A 92 15.51 -40.18 15.81
CA ALA A 92 16.10 -41.37 15.19
C ALA A 92 17.59 -41.52 15.54
N GLU A 93 17.98 -42.55 16.33
CA GLU A 93 19.37 -42.95 16.65
C GLU A 93 20.47 -41.85 16.61
N GLY A 94 20.25 -40.73 17.31
CA GLY A 94 21.22 -39.62 17.43
C GLY A 94 20.91 -38.39 16.56
N ASP A 95 20.06 -38.55 15.55
CA ASP A 95 19.54 -37.51 14.66
C ASP A 95 18.04 -37.23 14.95
N ILE A 96 17.52 -36.15 14.39
CA ILE A 96 16.09 -35.80 14.42
C ILE A 96 15.63 -35.63 12.97
N LEU A 97 14.58 -36.35 12.60
CA LEU A 97 13.96 -36.23 11.29
C LEU A 97 12.80 -35.24 11.39
N VAL A 98 12.70 -34.33 10.44
CA VAL A 98 11.62 -33.34 10.35
C VAL A 98 10.90 -33.51 9.03
N PHE A 99 9.58 -33.68 9.09
CA PHE A 99 8.71 -33.77 7.94
C PHE A 99 7.75 -32.59 7.95
N GLY A 100 7.69 -31.84 6.86
CA GLY A 100 6.83 -30.66 6.76
C GLY A 100 5.85 -30.78 5.61
N ARG A 101 4.57 -30.52 5.87
CA ARG A 101 3.57 -30.33 4.82
C ARG A 101 3.00 -28.93 4.87
N LYS A 102 2.57 -28.42 3.72
CA LYS A 102 1.91 -27.11 3.66
C LYS A 102 0.55 -27.21 4.35
N ASP A 103 0.25 -26.27 5.22
CA ASP A 103 -1.09 -26.17 5.78
C ASP A 103 -2.02 -25.56 4.71
N PHE A 104 -2.87 -26.40 4.12
CA PHE A 104 -3.78 -25.96 3.06
C PHE A 104 -5.00 -25.21 3.62
N ASP A 105 -5.37 -25.42 4.90
CA ASP A 105 -6.61 -24.89 5.47
C ASP A 105 -6.50 -23.39 5.80
N GLU A 106 -5.39 -22.92 6.39
CA GLU A 106 -5.18 -21.49 6.67
C GLU A 106 -5.06 -20.64 5.40
N MET A 107 -4.42 -21.18 4.36
CA MET A 107 -4.10 -20.43 3.15
C MET A 107 -5.34 -20.22 2.25
N GLU A 108 -6.31 -21.13 2.29
CA GLU A 108 -7.56 -21.02 1.52
C GLU A 108 -8.54 -20.01 2.17
N LEU A 109 -8.60 -19.99 3.50
CA LEU A 109 -9.35 -18.99 4.27
C LEU A 109 -8.78 -17.58 4.07
N LEU A 110 -7.46 -17.40 4.25
CA LEU A 110 -6.80 -16.10 4.10
C LEU A 110 -6.93 -15.57 2.67
N LYS A 111 -6.81 -16.44 1.66
CA LYS A 111 -6.97 -16.05 0.25
C LYS A 111 -8.39 -15.56 -0.04
N THR A 112 -9.39 -16.23 0.52
CA THR A 112 -10.80 -15.85 0.36
C THR A 112 -11.07 -14.49 1.00
N GLU A 113 -10.54 -14.25 2.20
CA GLU A 113 -10.70 -12.97 2.91
C GLU A 113 -9.93 -11.82 2.25
N VAL A 114 -8.73 -12.07 1.75
CA VAL A 114 -7.98 -11.07 0.96
C VAL A 114 -8.70 -10.74 -0.35
N MET A 115 -9.34 -11.74 -0.99
CA MET A 115 -10.14 -11.51 -2.19
C MET A 115 -11.39 -10.66 -1.90
N SER A 116 -12.10 -10.92 -0.79
CA SER A 116 -13.26 -10.10 -0.40
C SER A 116 -12.86 -8.67 -0.05
N LEU A 117 -11.79 -8.48 0.73
CA LEU A 117 -11.26 -7.15 1.07
C LEU A 117 -10.82 -6.35 -0.16
N ASN A 118 -10.11 -6.98 -1.11
CA ASN A 118 -9.72 -6.31 -2.35
C ASN A 118 -10.95 -5.89 -3.18
N GLN A 119 -12.01 -6.70 -3.18
CA GLN A 119 -13.26 -6.35 -3.83
C GLN A 119 -13.93 -5.15 -3.15
N GLU A 120 -13.97 -5.11 -1.83
CA GLU A 120 -14.48 -3.98 -1.06
C GLU A 120 -13.68 -2.69 -1.31
N LEU A 121 -12.35 -2.78 -1.29
CA LEU A 121 -11.46 -1.66 -1.61
C LEU A 121 -11.74 -1.11 -3.02
N GLY A 122 -11.90 -2.01 -3.99
CA GLY A 122 -12.27 -1.63 -5.36
C GLY A 122 -13.59 -0.90 -5.45
N ASN A 123 -14.60 -1.34 -4.69
CA ASN A 123 -15.92 -0.70 -4.64
C ASN A 123 -15.87 0.67 -3.95
N LEU A 124 -15.13 0.79 -2.85
CA LEU A 124 -14.96 2.05 -2.14
C LEU A 124 -14.23 3.08 -3.01
N SER A 125 -13.15 2.67 -3.68
CA SER A 125 -12.41 3.51 -4.62
C SER A 125 -13.32 4.07 -5.72
N ARG A 126 -14.14 3.22 -6.37
CA ARG A 126 -15.13 3.66 -7.37
C ARG A 126 -16.14 4.67 -6.80
N THR A 127 -16.63 4.42 -5.60
CA THR A 127 -17.59 5.31 -4.92
C THR A 127 -16.96 6.67 -4.63
N LEU A 128 -15.72 6.69 -4.15
CA LEU A 128 -14.96 7.89 -3.86
C LEU A 128 -14.70 8.69 -5.14
N HIS A 129 -14.26 8.04 -6.22
CA HIS A 129 -14.08 8.68 -7.53
C HIS A 129 -15.38 9.31 -8.05
N LYS A 130 -16.52 8.61 -7.91
CA LYS A 130 -17.83 9.16 -8.30
C LYS A 130 -18.20 10.40 -7.47
N LYS A 131 -18.02 10.35 -6.15
CA LYS A 131 -18.30 11.48 -5.26
C LYS A 131 -17.40 12.68 -5.53
N ASN A 132 -16.13 12.43 -5.85
CA ASN A 132 -15.20 13.48 -6.21
C ASN A 132 -15.62 14.16 -7.53
N ALA A 133 -16.01 13.40 -8.55
CA ALA A 133 -16.54 13.95 -9.79
C ALA A 133 -17.85 14.74 -9.58
N GLU A 134 -18.77 14.25 -8.72
CA GLU A 134 -19.99 14.98 -8.35
C GLU A 134 -19.66 16.31 -7.66
N LEU A 135 -18.72 16.32 -6.72
CA LEU A 135 -18.27 17.54 -6.04
C LEU A 135 -17.60 18.52 -6.99
N GLN A 136 -16.73 18.03 -7.88
CA GLN A 136 -16.07 18.87 -8.88
C GLN A 136 -17.09 19.53 -9.81
N ASN A 137 -18.06 18.77 -10.32
CA ASN A 137 -19.14 19.31 -11.15
C ASN A 137 -19.98 20.36 -10.39
N ALA A 138 -20.29 20.12 -9.11
CA ALA A 138 -21.00 21.09 -8.29
C ALA A 138 -20.20 22.37 -8.08
N LEU A 139 -18.89 22.27 -7.83
CA LEU A 139 -17.99 23.42 -7.72
C LEU A 139 -17.92 24.23 -9.01
N ASP A 140 -17.80 23.56 -10.16
CA ASP A 140 -17.76 24.23 -11.46
C ASP A 140 -19.12 24.91 -11.77
N HIS A 141 -20.23 24.30 -11.37
CA HIS A 141 -21.56 24.92 -11.50
C HIS A 141 -21.69 26.19 -10.63
N VAL A 142 -21.19 26.16 -9.39
CA VAL A 142 -21.16 27.33 -8.50
C VAL A 142 -20.29 28.44 -9.09
N LYS A 143 -19.09 28.12 -9.60
CA LYS A 143 -18.22 29.11 -10.27
C LYS A 143 -18.88 29.76 -11.49
N THR A 144 -19.65 28.99 -12.26
CA THR A 144 -20.33 29.48 -13.47
C THR A 144 -21.50 30.41 -13.11
N LEU A 145 -22.29 30.07 -12.09
CA LEU A 145 -23.40 30.90 -11.59
C LEU A 145 -22.93 32.18 -10.89
N GLN A 146 -21.74 32.15 -10.27
CA GLN A 146 -21.06 33.34 -9.74
C GLN A 146 -20.43 34.23 -10.83
N GLY A 147 -20.40 33.79 -12.10
CA GLY A 147 -19.73 34.51 -13.19
C GLY A 147 -20.54 35.65 -13.81
N ILE A 148 -21.85 35.74 -13.56
CA ILE A 148 -22.70 36.81 -14.11
C ILE A 148 -22.81 37.94 -13.09
N ILE A 149 -21.98 38.98 -13.28
CA ILE A 149 -22.03 40.20 -12.49
C ILE A 149 -23.10 41.13 -13.09
N PRO A 150 -24.20 41.44 -12.38
CA PRO A 150 -25.22 42.36 -12.87
C PRO A 150 -24.69 43.80 -12.85
N ILE A 151 -24.41 44.34 -14.04
CA ILE A 151 -23.92 45.72 -14.22
C ILE A 151 -25.03 46.63 -14.76
N CYS A 152 -25.03 47.90 -14.33
CA CYS A 152 -25.89 48.92 -14.91
C CYS A 152 -25.34 49.32 -16.29
N MET A 153 -26.13 49.19 -17.35
CA MET A 153 -25.72 49.56 -18.72
C MET A 153 -25.38 51.04 -18.91
N HIS A 154 -25.79 51.92 -17.98
CA HIS A 154 -25.57 53.37 -18.10
C HIS A 154 -24.39 53.87 -17.27
N CYS A 155 -24.24 53.39 -16.04
CA CYS A 155 -23.22 53.88 -15.10
C CYS A 155 -22.23 52.81 -14.63
N HIS A 156 -22.32 51.59 -15.15
CA HIS A 156 -21.45 50.44 -14.87
C HIS A 156 -21.31 50.05 -13.39
N LYS A 157 -22.19 50.55 -12.52
CA LYS A 157 -22.29 50.09 -11.13
C LYS A 157 -22.68 48.61 -11.10
N ILE A 158 -22.16 47.90 -10.10
CA ILE A 158 -22.50 46.50 -9.85
C ILE A 158 -23.63 46.45 -8.82
N ARG A 159 -24.60 45.56 -9.05
CA ARG A 159 -25.64 45.26 -8.07
C ARG A 159 -25.21 44.08 -7.21
N ASP A 160 -25.13 44.29 -5.90
CA ASP A 160 -24.82 43.24 -4.94
C ASP A 160 -26.04 42.35 -4.61
N GLU A 161 -25.83 41.32 -3.78
CA GLU A 161 -26.89 40.41 -3.31
C GLU A 161 -27.96 41.14 -2.47
N LYS A 162 -27.64 42.30 -1.90
CA LYS A 162 -28.54 43.15 -1.10
C LYS A 162 -29.30 44.17 -1.96
N GLN A 163 -29.21 44.08 -3.29
CA GLN A 163 -29.83 44.99 -4.26
C GLN A 163 -29.28 46.44 -4.19
N ILE A 164 -28.09 46.63 -3.62
CA ILE A 164 -27.40 47.91 -3.53
C ILE A 164 -26.50 48.07 -4.77
N TRP A 165 -26.47 49.27 -5.33
CA TRP A 165 -25.65 49.61 -6.50
C TRP A 165 -24.36 50.30 -6.05
N ASP A 166 -23.26 49.57 -6.14
CA ASP A 166 -21.93 50.03 -5.75
C ASP A 166 -21.00 50.22 -6.96
N ARG A 167 -19.92 50.95 -6.72
CA ARG A 167 -18.86 51.15 -7.72
C ARG A 167 -18.11 49.84 -7.99
N LEU A 168 -17.68 49.65 -9.23
CA LEU A 168 -16.96 48.45 -9.69
C LEU A 168 -15.70 48.19 -8.85
N GLU A 169 -14.96 49.26 -8.54
CA GLU A 169 -13.72 49.23 -7.78
C GLU A 169 -13.93 48.64 -6.38
N LYS A 170 -15.01 49.06 -5.71
CA LYS A 170 -15.37 48.57 -4.39
C LYS A 170 -15.70 47.06 -4.44
N TYR A 171 -16.49 46.65 -5.43
CA TYR A 171 -16.83 45.25 -5.62
C TYR A 171 -15.60 44.37 -5.87
N LEU A 172 -14.67 44.81 -6.72
CA LEU A 172 -13.45 44.08 -7.04
C LEU A 172 -12.54 43.91 -5.81
N THR A 173 -12.32 44.97 -5.04
CA THR A 173 -11.50 44.89 -3.82
C THR A 173 -12.14 44.03 -2.73
N GLU A 174 -13.48 44.00 -2.63
CA GLU A 174 -14.20 43.21 -1.63
C GLU A 174 -14.32 41.72 -1.99
N HIS A 175 -14.35 41.38 -3.28
CA HIS A 175 -14.60 40.01 -3.76
C HIS A 175 -13.39 39.34 -4.40
N THR A 176 -12.25 40.02 -4.49
CA THR A 176 -10.99 39.49 -5.04
C THR A 176 -9.79 39.93 -4.20
N TYR A 177 -8.62 39.34 -4.48
CA TYR A 177 -7.35 39.76 -3.88
C TYR A 177 -6.64 40.87 -4.68
N ALA A 178 -7.36 41.59 -5.56
CA ALA A 178 -6.78 42.60 -6.42
C ALA A 178 -6.61 43.94 -5.69
N GLU A 179 -5.45 44.58 -5.86
CA GLU A 179 -5.21 45.97 -5.46
C GLU A 179 -5.36 46.89 -6.68
N LEU A 180 -6.15 47.96 -6.53
CA LEU A 180 -6.42 48.90 -7.62
C LEU A 180 -5.50 50.12 -7.53
N SER A 181 -4.78 50.39 -8.61
CA SER A 181 -4.03 51.64 -8.80
C SER A 181 -4.86 52.63 -9.64
N HIS A 182 -4.61 53.92 -9.44
CA HIS A 182 -5.26 54.99 -10.20
C HIS A 182 -4.27 55.51 -11.23
N SER A 183 -4.39 55.05 -12.49
CA SER A 183 -3.67 55.59 -13.64
C SER A 183 -4.64 56.27 -14.60
N ILE A 184 -4.13 57.21 -15.40
CA ILE A 184 -4.87 57.83 -16.50
C ILE A 184 -4.47 57.12 -17.79
N CYS A 185 -5.42 56.63 -18.58
CA CYS A 185 -5.09 56.06 -19.88
C CYS A 185 -4.66 57.16 -20.87
N PRO A 186 -3.85 56.84 -21.89
CA PRO A 186 -3.39 57.84 -22.87
C PRO A 186 -4.52 58.65 -23.51
N GLU A 187 -5.63 57.99 -23.85
CA GLU A 187 -6.82 58.63 -24.43
C GLU A 187 -7.45 59.68 -23.49
N CYS A 188 -7.52 59.37 -22.19
CA CYS A 188 -8.04 60.31 -21.20
C CYS A 188 -7.07 61.44 -20.93
N LEU A 189 -5.77 61.17 -20.96
CA LEU A 189 -4.72 62.16 -20.79
C LEU A 189 -4.79 63.20 -21.91
N GLU A 190 -4.80 62.76 -23.18
CA GLU A 190 -4.92 63.62 -24.36
C GLU A 190 -6.21 64.46 -24.34
N ARG A 191 -7.32 63.88 -23.89
CA ARG A 191 -8.62 64.59 -23.84
C ARG A 191 -8.71 65.62 -22.72
N LEU A 192 -8.20 65.30 -21.53
CA LEU A 192 -8.34 66.14 -20.33
C LEU A 192 -7.20 67.13 -20.17
N TYR A 193 -6.04 66.80 -20.75
CA TYR A 193 -4.82 67.57 -20.65
C TYR A 193 -4.10 67.66 -22.03
N PRO A 194 -4.76 68.23 -23.05
CA PRO A 194 -4.21 68.31 -24.40
C PRO A 194 -2.96 69.20 -24.51
N ASP A 195 -2.72 70.08 -23.54
CA ASP A 195 -1.63 71.06 -23.53
C ASP A 195 -0.41 70.63 -22.68
N ILE A 196 -0.37 69.38 -22.19
CA ILE A 196 0.83 68.85 -21.53
C ILE A 196 1.74 68.30 -22.62
N ASP A 197 2.63 69.15 -23.14
CA ASP A 197 3.76 68.73 -23.98
C ASP A 197 4.74 67.89 -23.13
N ASP A 198 5.15 66.72 -23.64
CA ASP A 198 6.16 65.82 -23.07
C ASP A 198 7.58 66.45 -23.13
N ASP A 199 7.80 67.59 -22.47
CA ASP A 199 9.08 68.34 -22.51
C ASP A 199 9.69 68.60 -21.12
N ASP A 200 9.39 67.76 -20.12
CA ASP A 200 10.15 67.73 -18.86
C ASP A 200 10.59 66.30 -18.52
N GLU A 201 11.72 65.88 -19.10
CA GLU A 201 12.60 64.88 -18.48
C GLU A 201 13.12 65.44 -17.14
N CYS A 202 12.75 64.80 -16.03
CA CYS A 202 13.41 64.94 -14.73
C CYS A 202 13.66 63.55 -14.13
#